data_AF-A0A087UPZ2-F1
#
_entry.id   AF-A0A087UPZ2-F1
#
_cell.length_a   1.000
_cell.length_b   1.000
_cell.length_c   1.000
_cell.angle_alpha   90.00
_cell.angle_beta   90.00
_cell.angle_gamma   90.00
#
_symmetry.space_group_name_H-M   'P 1'
#
loop_
_entity.id
_entity.type
_entity.pdbx_description
1 polymer ?
#
loop_
_entity_poly.entity_id
_entity_poly.type
_entity_poly.pdbx_seq_one_letter_code
_entity_poly.pdbx_strand_id
1 'polypeptide(L)'
;MSFCNQAMSAVSKALKRLEKLGIPTKRPTDFLAEMAKSDAHMKKVREKLLSKQLIVERSEKVRAIREQKKQGKKVQQKVLQQKREEKKKMLNALKKTKKGKMGADKLLEEKKFQAKPMKNKRNREFRDSKYGYGGKKKGAKWNTADSSAMYPGKQKEGTKNKFSKDKKQKWFKPRAKKHRRR
;
A
#
# COMPACT_ATOMS: atom_id res chain seq x y z
N MET A 1 27.83 17.98 16.49
CA MET A 1 26.93 18.00 17.66
C MET A 1 27.34 18.97 18.77
N SER A 2 28.58 19.51 18.79
CA SER A 2 29.08 20.37 19.89
C SER A 2 28.24 21.64 20.12
N PHE A 3 27.83 22.34 19.05
CA PHE A 3 27.07 23.59 19.14
C PHE A 3 25.74 23.47 19.89
N CYS A 4 24.92 22.45 19.58
CA CYS A 4 23.62 22.27 20.24
C CYS A 4 23.79 21.97 21.73
N ASN A 5 24.78 21.15 22.10
CA ASN A 5 25.05 20.79 23.49
C ASN A 5 25.52 22.00 24.31
N GLN A 6 26.40 22.82 23.71
CA GLN A 6 26.85 24.07 24.31
C GLN A 6 25.68 25.05 24.50
N ALA A 7 24.82 25.22 23.49
CA ALA A 7 23.65 26.08 23.56
C ALA A 7 22.67 25.63 24.65
N MET A 8 22.35 24.32 24.72
CA MET A 8 21.46 23.78 25.75
C MET A 8 22.03 23.97 27.17
N SER A 9 23.33 23.75 27.35
CA SER A 9 24.03 23.98 28.63
C SER A 9 23.96 25.45 29.05
N ALA A 10 24.20 26.38 28.11
CA ALA A 10 24.11 27.81 28.36
C ALA A 10 22.68 28.26 28.73
N VAL A 11 21.67 27.77 28.00
CA VAL A 11 20.24 28.05 28.28
C VAL A 11 19.86 27.56 29.67
N SER A 12 20.26 26.34 30.06
CA SER A 12 19.98 25.81 31.41
C SER A 12 20.57 26.67 32.52
N LYS A 13 21.81 27.16 32.34
CA LYS A 13 22.45 28.07 33.31
C LYS A 13 21.73 29.42 33.39
N ALA A 14 21.30 29.96 32.24
CA ALA A 14 20.58 31.23 32.18
C ALA A 14 19.20 31.16 32.86
N LEU A 15 18.44 30.09 32.62
CA LEU A 15 17.11 29.90 33.23
C LEU A 15 17.18 29.91 34.77
N LYS A 16 18.15 29.19 35.36
CA LYS A 16 18.36 29.18 36.81
C LYS A 16 18.65 30.58 37.39
N ARG A 17 19.32 31.44 36.63
CA ARG A 17 19.61 32.82 37.06
C ARG A 17 18.37 33.71 36.95
N LEU A 18 17.60 33.58 35.87
CA LEU A 18 16.36 34.33 35.65
C LEU A 18 15.27 33.98 36.67
N GLU A 19 15.18 32.70 37.05
CA GLU A 19 14.27 32.24 38.10
C GLU A 19 14.59 32.87 39.46
N LYS A 20 15.88 32.98 39.83
CA LYS A 20 16.30 33.68 41.07
C LYS A 20 15.94 35.16 41.07
N LEU A 21 15.90 35.78 39.89
CA LEU A 21 15.50 37.18 39.72
C LEU A 21 13.98 37.35 39.60
N GLY A 22 13.19 36.27 39.62
CA GLY A 22 11.74 36.32 39.51
C GLY A 22 11.22 36.69 38.12
N ILE A 23 12.04 36.57 37.06
CA ILE A 23 11.64 36.96 35.69
C ILE A 23 10.93 35.78 35.01
N PRO A 24 9.70 35.96 34.48
CA PRO A 24 9.00 34.90 33.75
C PRO A 24 9.69 34.61 32.42
N THR A 25 10.06 33.34 32.20
CA THR A 25 10.85 32.92 31.03
C THR A 25 10.04 32.23 29.93
N LYS A 26 8.86 31.70 30.27
CA LYS A 26 8.00 30.98 29.32
C LYS A 26 7.03 31.94 28.65
N ARG A 27 6.86 31.81 27.33
CA ARG A 27 5.81 32.49 26.57
C ARG A 27 4.44 31.90 26.92
N PRO A 28 3.48 32.69 27.43
CA PRO A 28 2.09 32.24 27.61
C PRO A 28 1.44 31.87 26.27
N THR A 29 0.53 30.88 26.28
CA THR A 29 -0.19 30.44 25.07
C THR A 29 -1.10 31.51 24.50
N ASP A 30 -1.67 32.34 25.37
CA ASP A 30 -2.73 33.28 25.03
C ASP A 30 -2.19 34.67 24.67
N PHE A 31 -0.85 34.82 24.64
CA PHE A 31 -0.19 36.07 24.26
C PHE A 31 0.12 36.08 22.75
N LEU A 32 -0.75 36.76 21.99
CA LEU A 32 -0.67 36.93 20.53
C LEU A 32 0.13 38.18 20.17
N ALA A 33 1.46 38.05 20.16
CA ALA A 33 2.37 39.06 19.63
C ALA A 33 2.98 38.61 18.29
N GLU A 34 3.49 39.55 17.51
CA GLU A 34 4.20 39.26 16.27
C GLU A 34 5.42 38.37 16.52
N MET A 35 5.54 37.29 15.75
CA MET A 35 6.65 36.35 15.82
C MET A 35 7.65 36.62 14.71
N ALA A 36 8.91 36.19 14.90
CA ALA A 36 9.96 36.33 13.89
C ALA A 36 9.65 35.67 12.53
N LYS A 37 8.65 34.77 12.46
CA LYS A 37 8.14 34.16 11.22
C LYS A 37 6.62 34.18 11.23
N SER A 38 6.03 34.45 10.07
CA SER A 38 4.57 34.42 9.90
C SER A 38 3.99 33.01 10.02
N ASP A 39 2.76 32.92 10.52
CA ASP A 39 2.04 31.64 10.63
C ASP A 39 1.79 30.99 9.27
N ALA A 40 1.58 31.80 8.23
CA ALA A 40 1.48 31.33 6.85
C ALA A 40 2.75 30.59 6.39
N HIS A 41 3.94 31.08 6.80
CA HIS A 41 5.19 30.38 6.53
C HIS A 41 5.29 29.08 7.34
N MET A 42 4.99 29.12 8.64
CA MET A 42 5.06 27.93 9.49
C MET A 42 4.07 26.83 9.08
N LYS A 43 2.89 27.19 8.55
CA LYS A 43 1.95 26.24 7.94
C LYS A 43 2.57 25.49 6.76
N LYS A 44 3.23 26.20 5.84
CA LYS A 44 3.96 25.59 4.72
C LYS A 44 5.08 24.66 5.19
N VAL A 45 5.79 25.02 6.26
CA VAL A 45 6.82 24.15 6.87
C VAL A 45 6.20 22.87 7.42
N ARG A 46 5.09 22.97 8.17
CA ARG A 46 4.37 21.82 8.72
C ARG A 46 3.87 20.89 7.63
N GLU A 47 3.27 21.42 6.57
CA GLU A 47 2.80 20.64 5.41
C GLU A 47 3.95 19.86 4.75
N LYS A 48 5.14 20.47 4.63
CA LYS A 48 6.34 19.80 4.11
C LYS A 48 6.88 18.71 5.05
N LEU A 49 6.77 18.87 6.36
CA LEU A 49 7.18 17.85 7.32
C LEU A 49 6.23 16.64 7.28
N LEU A 50 4.92 16.90 7.27
CA LEU A 50 3.89 15.86 7.15
C LEU A 50 4.03 15.10 5.83
N SER A 51 4.26 15.78 4.70
CA SER A 51 4.45 15.10 3.43
C SER A 51 5.68 14.19 3.41
N LYS A 52 6.79 14.59 4.04
CA LYS A 52 7.98 13.74 4.21
C LYS A 52 7.69 12.51 5.07
N GLN A 53 7.00 12.68 6.20
CA GLN A 53 6.58 11.55 7.05
C GLN A 53 5.71 10.57 6.28
N LEU A 54 4.71 11.06 5.55
CA LEU A 54 3.83 10.21 4.72
C LEU A 54 4.60 9.46 3.61
N ILE A 55 5.62 10.07 3.01
CA ILE A 55 6.47 9.41 2.01
C ILE A 55 7.25 8.26 2.65
N VAL A 56 7.84 8.48 3.83
CA VAL A 56 8.59 7.45 4.57
C VAL A 56 7.66 6.29 4.92
N GLU A 57 6.51 6.58 5.55
CA GLU A 57 5.53 5.56 5.92
C GLU A 57 5.04 4.74 4.71
N ARG A 58 4.77 5.41 3.58
CA ARG A 58 4.35 4.71 2.35
C ARG A 58 5.43 3.78 1.86
N SER A 59 6.69 4.21 1.89
CA SER A 59 7.82 3.40 1.45
C SER A 59 8.01 2.16 2.35
N GLU A 60 7.82 2.32 3.66
CA GLU A 60 7.89 1.23 4.64
C GLU A 60 6.74 0.23 4.46
N LYS A 61 5.50 0.73 4.30
CA LYS A 61 4.33 -0.10 4.01
C LYS A 61 4.54 -0.92 2.73
N VAL A 62 5.12 -0.32 1.69
CA VAL A 62 5.44 -1.03 0.43
C VAL A 62 6.52 -2.10 0.65
N ARG A 63 7.56 -1.83 1.45
CA ARG A 63 8.58 -2.83 1.80
C ARG A 63 7.98 -4.01 2.55
N ALA A 64 7.16 -3.74 3.57
CA ALA A 64 6.46 -4.77 4.34
C ALA A 64 5.57 -5.67 3.47
N ILE A 65 4.79 -5.08 2.55
CA ILE A 65 3.95 -5.84 1.61
C ILE A 65 4.80 -6.73 0.68
N ARG A 66 5.96 -6.24 0.22
CA ARG A 66 6.87 -7.02 -0.63
C ARG A 66 7.47 -8.20 0.13
N GLU A 67 7.86 -8.00 1.37
CA GLU A 67 8.40 -9.05 2.24
C GLU A 67 7.35 -10.12 2.54
N GLN A 68 6.13 -9.71 2.90
CA GLN A 68 5.01 -10.63 3.12
C GLN A 68 4.72 -11.48 1.88
N LYS A 69 4.75 -10.88 0.68
CA LYS A 69 4.60 -11.64 -0.59
C LYS A 69 5.74 -12.62 -0.83
N LYS A 70 6.99 -12.24 -0.54
CA LYS A 70 8.16 -13.13 -0.65
C LYS A 70 8.05 -14.31 0.33
N GLN A 71 7.71 -14.03 1.58
CA GLN A 71 7.52 -15.04 2.62
C GLN A 71 6.36 -15.98 2.28
N GLY A 72 5.24 -15.45 1.80
CA GLY A 72 4.08 -16.26 1.35
C GLY A 72 4.45 -17.30 0.29
N LYS A 73 5.30 -16.93 -0.70
CA LYS A 73 5.80 -17.88 -1.70
C LYS A 73 6.71 -18.95 -1.09
N LYS A 74 7.64 -18.57 -0.20
CA LYS A 74 8.52 -19.52 0.49
C LYS A 74 7.72 -20.50 1.36
N VAL A 75 6.72 -20.00 2.08
CA VAL A 75 5.83 -20.82 2.92
C VAL A 75 5.05 -21.82 2.06
N GLN A 76 4.49 -21.39 0.92
CA GLN A 76 3.79 -22.30 0.00
C GLN A 76 4.69 -23.43 -0.50
N GLN A 77 5.94 -23.12 -0.88
CA GLN A 77 6.92 -24.12 -1.31
C GLN A 77 7.28 -25.09 -0.17
N LYS A 78 7.58 -24.57 1.04
CA LYS A 78 7.86 -25.38 2.22
C LYS A 78 6.72 -26.33 2.56
N VAL A 79 5.47 -25.86 2.53
CA VAL A 79 4.28 -26.69 2.78
C VAL A 79 4.13 -27.80 1.74
N LEU A 80 4.38 -27.50 0.46
CA LEU A 80 4.35 -28.53 -0.59
C LEU A 80 5.45 -29.58 -0.42
N GLN A 81 6.65 -29.15 -0.04
CA GLN A 81 7.78 -30.04 0.24
C GLN A 81 7.51 -30.93 1.45
N GLN A 82 7.06 -30.36 2.57
CA GLN A 82 6.66 -31.10 3.77
C GLN A 82 5.60 -32.16 3.45
N LYS A 83 4.56 -31.81 2.68
CA LYS A 83 3.54 -32.78 2.23
C LYS A 83 4.12 -33.92 1.39
N ARG A 84 5.11 -33.64 0.52
CA ARG A 84 5.78 -34.68 -0.28
C ARG A 84 6.63 -35.59 0.62
N GLU A 85 7.36 -35.02 1.57
CA GLU A 85 8.17 -35.75 2.53
C GLU A 85 7.32 -36.62 3.45
N GLU A 86 6.23 -36.08 4.00
CA GLU A 86 5.23 -36.83 4.76
C GLU A 86 4.67 -38.00 3.94
N LYS A 87 4.22 -37.76 2.70
CA LYS A 87 3.76 -38.84 1.80
C LYS A 87 4.83 -39.91 1.56
N LYS A 88 6.10 -39.52 1.37
CA LYS A 88 7.21 -40.47 1.20
C LYS A 88 7.46 -41.28 2.48
N LYS A 89 7.47 -40.64 3.65
CA LYS A 89 7.60 -41.31 4.96
C LYS A 89 6.47 -42.32 5.17
N MET A 90 5.24 -41.93 4.86
CA MET A 90 4.05 -42.78 4.92
C MET A 90 4.16 -44.01 4.00
N LEU A 91 4.54 -43.80 2.75
CA LEU A 91 4.73 -44.89 1.78
C LEU A 91 5.87 -45.83 2.20
N ASN A 92 6.96 -45.29 2.74
CA ASN A 92 8.07 -46.10 3.24
C ASN A 92 7.67 -46.92 4.47
N ALA A 93 6.88 -46.36 5.39
CA ALA A 93 6.33 -47.09 6.53
C ALA A 93 5.42 -48.23 6.06
N LEU A 94 4.50 -47.99 5.11
CA LEU A 94 3.65 -49.03 4.51
C LEU A 94 4.45 -50.14 3.80
N LYS A 95 5.53 -49.78 3.09
CA LYS A 95 6.42 -50.77 2.47
C LYS A 95 7.16 -51.61 3.50
N LYS A 96 7.55 -51.03 4.65
CA LYS A 96 8.21 -51.76 5.74
C LYS A 96 7.26 -52.72 6.46
N THR A 97 6.01 -52.31 6.70
CA THR A 97 4.98 -53.21 7.28
C THR A 97 4.61 -54.33 6.31
N LYS A 98 4.43 -54.05 5.02
CA LYS A 98 4.17 -55.08 4.00
C LYS A 98 5.29 -56.13 3.89
N LYS A 99 6.54 -55.75 4.18
CA LYS A 99 7.71 -56.65 4.20
C LYS A 99 7.93 -57.36 5.54
N GLY A 100 7.00 -57.24 6.50
CA GLY A 100 7.09 -57.91 7.80
C GLY A 100 8.15 -57.34 8.77
N LYS A 101 8.78 -56.22 8.44
CA LYS A 101 9.88 -55.64 9.25
C LYS A 101 9.37 -54.74 10.40
N MET A 102 8.07 -54.45 10.47
CA MET A 102 7.43 -53.59 11.47
C MET A 102 5.99 -54.10 11.72
N GLY A 103 5.57 -54.23 12.99
CA GLY A 103 4.20 -54.58 13.38
C GLY A 103 3.18 -53.48 13.04
N ALA A 104 1.95 -53.87 12.68
CA ALA A 104 0.89 -52.95 12.27
C ALA A 104 0.50 -51.93 13.35
N ASP A 105 0.64 -52.28 14.62
CA ASP A 105 0.23 -51.46 15.77
C ASP A 105 1.02 -50.15 15.87
N LYS A 106 2.33 -50.17 15.57
CA LYS A 106 3.19 -48.96 15.58
C LYS A 106 2.83 -47.95 14.49
N LEU A 107 2.20 -48.38 13.40
CA LEU A 107 1.76 -47.50 12.31
C LEU A 107 0.47 -46.76 12.65
N LEU A 108 -0.35 -47.34 13.53
CA LEU A 108 -1.67 -46.84 13.90
C LEU A 108 -1.57 -45.77 15.00
N GLU A 109 -0.67 -45.93 15.98
CA GLU A 109 -0.47 -44.97 17.07
C GLU A 109 0.03 -43.59 16.60
N GLU A 110 0.91 -43.53 15.58
CA GLU A 110 1.42 -42.26 15.03
C GLU A 110 0.37 -41.50 14.19
N LYS A 111 -0.77 -42.13 13.85
CA LYS A 111 -1.73 -41.67 12.84
C LYS A 111 -3.13 -41.46 13.39
N LYS A 112 -3.28 -40.69 14.47
CA LYS A 112 -4.57 -40.05 14.79
C LYS A 112 -4.84 -38.93 13.77
N PHE A 113 -5.25 -39.32 12.56
CA PHE A 113 -5.70 -38.38 11.52
C PHE A 113 -7.01 -37.73 11.95
N GLN A 114 -6.94 -36.52 12.51
CA GLN A 114 -8.10 -35.64 12.52
C GLN A 114 -8.44 -35.29 11.07
N ALA A 115 -9.56 -35.81 10.57
CA ALA A 115 -10.11 -35.43 9.28
C ALA A 115 -10.40 -33.92 9.29
N LYS A 116 -9.51 -33.12 8.68
CA LYS A 116 -9.74 -31.68 8.58
C LYS A 116 -10.87 -31.44 7.56
N PRO A 117 -11.93 -30.68 7.93
CA PRO A 117 -13.06 -30.44 7.05
C PRO A 117 -12.58 -29.79 5.74
N MET A 118 -13.10 -30.28 4.60
CA MET A 118 -12.86 -29.67 3.30
C MET A 118 -13.25 -28.20 3.35
N LYS A 119 -12.27 -27.31 3.11
CA LYS A 119 -12.54 -25.86 3.09
C LYS A 119 -13.49 -25.55 1.93
N ASN A 120 -14.71 -25.17 2.28
CA ASN A 120 -15.75 -24.73 1.37
C ASN A 120 -15.20 -23.76 0.30
N LYS A 121 -15.62 -23.99 -0.96
CA LYS A 121 -15.51 -23.00 -2.05
C LYS A 121 -16.02 -21.66 -1.51
N ARG A 122 -15.18 -20.61 -1.58
CA ARG A 122 -15.56 -19.25 -1.15
C ARG A 122 -16.94 -18.88 -1.69
N ASN A 123 -17.87 -18.51 -0.79
CA ASN A 123 -19.24 -18.14 -1.12
C ASN A 123 -19.30 -17.07 -2.21
N ARG A 124 -20.36 -17.13 -3.03
CA ARG A 124 -20.61 -16.22 -4.15
C ARG A 124 -20.63 -14.75 -3.70
N GLU A 125 -21.18 -14.49 -2.52
CA GLU A 125 -21.20 -13.19 -1.84
C GLU A 125 -19.80 -12.56 -1.67
N PHE A 126 -18.78 -13.35 -1.33
CA PHE A 126 -17.40 -12.86 -1.21
C PHE A 126 -16.79 -12.50 -2.58
N ARG A 127 -17.23 -13.18 -3.64
CA ARG A 127 -16.78 -12.88 -5.00
C ARG A 127 -17.46 -11.61 -5.52
N ASP A 128 -18.74 -11.45 -5.24
CA ASP A 128 -19.52 -10.30 -5.68
C ASP A 128 -19.09 -9.02 -4.95
N SER A 129 -18.77 -9.08 -3.65
CA SER A 129 -18.22 -7.92 -2.92
C SER A 129 -16.83 -7.51 -3.41
N LYS A 130 -15.98 -8.48 -3.78
CA LYS A 130 -14.60 -8.21 -4.21
C LYS A 130 -14.48 -7.77 -5.68
N TYR A 131 -15.30 -8.31 -6.57
CA TYR A 131 -15.18 -8.11 -8.02
C TYR A 131 -16.39 -7.39 -8.66
N GLY A 132 -17.44 -7.13 -7.87
CA GLY A 132 -18.76 -6.72 -8.36
C GLY A 132 -19.53 -7.89 -8.96
N TYR A 133 -20.85 -7.76 -9.05
CA TYR A 133 -21.68 -8.74 -9.76
C TYR A 133 -21.17 -8.88 -11.21
N GLY A 134 -20.91 -10.12 -11.64
CA GLY A 134 -20.29 -10.47 -12.91
C GLY A 134 -21.17 -10.23 -14.15
N GLY A 135 -21.75 -9.03 -14.29
CA GLY A 135 -22.49 -8.58 -15.46
C GLY A 135 -21.61 -7.83 -16.48
N LYS A 136 -22.14 -7.59 -17.69
CA LYS A 136 -21.46 -6.87 -18.77
C LYS A 136 -21.10 -5.44 -18.32
N LYS A 137 -19.81 -5.16 -18.07
CA LYS A 137 -19.29 -3.84 -17.70
C LYS A 137 -19.06 -2.88 -18.89
N LYS A 138 -19.55 -3.22 -20.09
CA LYS A 138 -19.50 -2.33 -21.26
C LYS A 138 -20.52 -1.21 -21.05
N GLY A 139 -20.07 0.04 -20.89
CA GLY A 139 -20.93 1.22 -20.70
C GLY A 139 -20.82 1.87 -19.32
N ALA A 140 -20.25 1.20 -18.31
CA ALA A 140 -20.12 1.75 -16.95
C ALA A 140 -19.13 2.95 -16.83
N LYS A 141 -18.37 3.24 -17.89
CA LYS A 141 -17.48 4.40 -18.00
C LYS A 141 -18.08 5.53 -18.85
N TRP A 142 -19.32 5.38 -19.32
CA TRP A 142 -19.98 6.41 -20.10
C TRP A 142 -20.66 7.39 -19.15
N ASN A 143 -20.53 8.68 -19.44
CA ASN A 143 -21.19 9.71 -18.65
C ASN A 143 -22.69 9.62 -18.87
N THR A 144 -23.47 9.50 -17.79
CA THR A 144 -24.94 9.64 -17.83
C THR A 144 -25.33 11.12 -17.87
N ALA A 145 -26.54 11.43 -18.34
CA ALA A 145 -27.05 12.80 -18.39
C ALA A 145 -26.95 13.49 -17.01
N ASP A 146 -27.25 12.77 -15.93
CA ASP A 146 -27.11 13.25 -14.55
C ASP A 146 -25.67 13.61 -14.17
N SER A 147 -24.68 12.85 -14.66
CA SER A 147 -23.26 13.13 -14.42
C SER A 147 -22.76 14.37 -15.16
N SER A 148 -23.47 14.80 -16.22
CA SER A 148 -23.11 15.97 -17.04
C SER A 148 -23.78 17.28 -16.56
N ALA A 149 -24.87 17.18 -15.78
CA ALA A 149 -25.66 18.31 -15.33
C ALA A 149 -25.13 18.98 -14.05
N MET A 150 -24.17 18.37 -13.35
CA MET A 150 -23.68 18.84 -12.03
C MET A 150 -22.52 19.85 -12.08
N TYR A 151 -22.29 20.54 -13.20
CA TYR A 151 -21.40 21.73 -13.21
C TYR A 151 -22.25 22.99 -13.00
N PRO A 152 -22.19 23.64 -11.81
CA PRO A 152 -22.79 24.96 -11.63
C PRO A 152 -21.87 25.99 -12.28
N GLY A 153 -22.08 26.25 -13.57
CA GLY A 153 -21.24 27.19 -14.29
C GLY A 153 -21.57 27.33 -15.76
N LYS A 154 -22.49 28.26 -16.04
CA LYS A 154 -22.79 28.86 -17.36
C LYS A 154 -23.55 27.98 -18.34
N GLN A 155 -24.88 27.96 -18.19
CA GLN A 155 -25.74 27.98 -19.37
C GLN A 155 -25.46 29.29 -20.11
N LYS A 156 -24.88 29.20 -21.32
CA LYS A 156 -24.98 30.27 -22.31
C LYS A 156 -25.95 29.78 -23.37
N GLU A 157 -27.08 30.48 -23.43
CA GLU A 157 -28.07 30.36 -24.47
C GLU A 157 -27.46 30.58 -25.86
N GLY A 158 -28.01 29.82 -26.81
CA GLY A 158 -28.02 30.01 -28.26
C GLY A 158 -26.88 30.77 -28.94
N THR A 159 -26.16 30.08 -29.82
CA THR A 159 -26.07 30.50 -31.22
C THR A 159 -25.79 29.29 -32.11
N LYS A 160 -26.75 28.99 -32.98
CA LYS A 160 -26.57 28.12 -34.15
C LYS A 160 -25.59 28.82 -35.08
N ASN A 161 -24.50 28.18 -35.48
CA ASN A 161 -23.87 28.47 -36.77
C ASN A 161 -23.12 27.27 -37.37
N LYS A 162 -23.81 26.67 -38.35
CA LYS A 162 -23.36 26.23 -39.67
C LYS A 162 -21.89 25.78 -39.83
N PHE A 163 -21.75 24.47 -40.00
CA PHE A 163 -21.09 23.81 -41.14
C PHE A 163 -19.98 24.60 -41.86
N SER A 164 -18.74 24.17 -41.65
CA SER A 164 -17.66 24.34 -42.63
C SER A 164 -16.78 23.09 -42.58
N LYS A 165 -16.90 22.27 -43.63
CA LYS A 165 -15.95 21.22 -43.97
C LYS A 165 -14.70 21.93 -44.45
N ASP A 166 -13.56 21.73 -43.79
CA ASP A 166 -12.34 21.71 -44.58
C ASP A 166 -11.23 20.76 -44.09
N LYS A 167 -10.53 20.30 -45.12
CA LYS A 167 -9.75 19.07 -45.24
C LYS A 167 -8.37 19.14 -44.56
N LYS A 168 -7.93 17.96 -44.12
CA LYS A 168 -6.56 17.41 -44.21
C LYS A 168 -5.42 18.24 -43.62
N GLN A 169 -4.74 17.67 -42.63
CA GLN A 169 -3.35 17.21 -42.81
C GLN A 169 -2.94 16.20 -41.74
N LYS A 170 -2.52 15.03 -42.21
CA LYS A 170 -1.92 13.93 -41.44
C LYS A 170 -0.46 14.29 -41.14
N TRP A 171 -0.04 14.19 -39.89
CA TRP A 171 1.39 14.05 -39.55
C TRP A 171 1.62 12.69 -38.89
N PHE A 172 1.90 11.70 -39.71
CA PHE A 172 2.48 10.42 -39.29
C PHE A 172 3.97 10.49 -39.62
N LYS A 173 4.84 10.53 -38.61
CA LYS A 173 6.29 10.41 -38.79
C LYS A 173 6.63 8.92 -38.98
N PRO A 174 7.25 8.48 -40.09
CA PRO A 174 7.69 7.10 -40.21
C PRO A 174 8.99 6.88 -39.42
N ARG A 175 9.02 5.78 -38.66
CA ARG A 175 10.15 5.31 -37.84
C ARG A 175 11.19 4.65 -38.76
N ALA A 176 12.43 5.13 -38.73
CA ALA A 176 13.54 4.63 -39.55
C ALA A 176 13.80 3.13 -39.33
N LYS A 177 13.85 2.36 -40.44
CA LYS A 177 14.29 0.95 -40.44
C LYS A 177 15.82 0.91 -40.35
N LYS A 178 16.36 0.31 -39.29
CA LYS A 178 17.78 -0.06 -39.21
C LYS A 178 18.04 -1.25 -40.15
N HIS A 179 18.97 -1.09 -41.08
CA HIS A 179 19.52 -2.18 -41.89
C HIS A 179 20.23 -3.21 -40.98
N ARG A 180 19.85 -4.49 -41.07
CA ARG A 180 20.70 -5.61 -40.66
C ARG A 180 21.64 -5.89 -41.84
N ARG A 181 22.94 -5.69 -41.65
CA ARG A 181 23.96 -6.26 -42.52
C ARG A 181 24.02 -7.77 -42.27
N ARG A 182 24.16 -8.53 -43.36
CA ARG A 182 24.57 -9.93 -43.36
C ARG A 182 26.01 -10.04 -42.89
#